data_AF-A0A7U9T1T0-F1
#
_entry.id   AF-A0A7U9T1T0-F1
#
_cell.length_a   1.000
_cell.length_b   1.000
_cell.length_c   1.000
_cell.angle_alpha   90.00
_cell.angle_beta   90.00
_cell.angle_gamma   90.00
#
_symmetry.space_group_name_H-M   'P 1'
#
loop_
_entity.id
_entity.type
_entity.pdbx_description
1 polymer ?
#
loop_
_entity_poly.entity_id
_entity_poly.type
_entity_poly.pdbx_seq_one_letter_code
_entity_poly.pdbx_strand_id
1 'polypeptide(L)'
;MRRLAGGIPVVMHGGSGVGKEDYRKAIEAGVRKVNYFTYMDKAGGSAAAGYLESLKEEEPVFFSSISMAVREAMKKNVKEVMKTFAQIG
;
A
#
# COMPACT_ATOMS: atom_id res chain seq x y z
N MET A 1 6.26 24.00 8.47
CA MET A 1 5.76 24.24 7.09
C MET A 1 4.38 23.60 6.93
N ARG A 2 3.38 24.41 6.54
CA ARG A 2 2.03 24.05 6.03
C ARG A 2 1.61 25.13 5.02
N ARG A 3 2.56 25.52 4.16
CA ARG A 3 2.60 26.86 3.54
C ARG A 3 1.38 27.12 2.62
N LEU A 4 0.81 26.06 2.06
CA LEU A 4 -0.36 26.15 1.17
C LEU A 4 -1.69 25.87 1.90
N ALA A 5 -1.68 25.10 2.98
CA ALA A 5 -2.89 24.70 3.68
C ALA A 5 -3.30 25.66 4.81
N GLY A 6 -2.61 26.79 5.00
CA GLY A 6 -2.97 27.77 6.02
C GLY A 6 -2.94 27.22 7.46
N GLY A 7 -2.15 26.18 7.71
CA GLY A 7 -2.14 25.51 9.01
C GLY A 7 -3.17 24.38 9.17
N ILE A 8 -4.08 24.18 8.21
CA ILE A 8 -5.15 23.18 8.30
C ILE A 8 -4.63 21.80 7.84
N PRO A 9 -4.88 20.70 8.59
CA PRO A 9 -4.56 19.35 8.12
C PRO A 9 -5.41 18.97 6.89
N VAL A 10 -4.76 18.53 5.82
CA VAL A 10 -5.45 18.13 4.57
C VAL A 10 -5.48 16.61 4.41
N VAL A 11 -6.56 16.11 3.82
CA VAL A 11 -6.73 14.70 3.45
C VAL A 11 -6.50 14.53 1.95
N MET A 12 -5.67 13.55 1.58
CA MET A 12 -5.48 13.15 0.19
C MET A 12 -6.32 11.90 -0.12
N HIS A 13 -7.31 12.05 -1.00
CA HIS A 13 -8.11 10.94 -1.50
C HIS A 13 -7.42 10.32 -2.72
N GLY A 14 -7.08 9.02 -2.65
CA GLY A 14 -6.45 8.28 -3.75
C GLY A 14 -4.92 8.46 -3.82
N GLY A 15 -4.18 7.73 -2.99
CA GLY A 15 -2.71 7.65 -3.11
C GLY A 15 -2.22 6.73 -4.25
N SER A 16 -3.09 5.91 -4.82
CA SER A 16 -2.73 5.03 -5.93
C SER A 16 -2.36 5.86 -7.16
N GLY A 17 -1.19 5.61 -7.75
CA GLY A 17 -0.63 6.39 -8.86
C GLY A 17 0.46 7.38 -8.42
N VAL A 18 0.55 7.67 -7.12
CA VAL A 18 1.48 8.67 -6.57
C VAL A 18 2.84 8.04 -6.28
N GLY A 19 3.91 8.65 -6.79
CA GLY A 19 5.28 8.24 -6.52
C GLY A 19 5.75 8.63 -5.11
N LYS A 20 6.81 7.99 -4.62
CA LYS A 20 7.38 8.26 -3.28
C LYS A 20 7.71 9.74 -3.08
N GLU A 21 8.32 10.38 -4.08
CA GLU A 21 8.68 11.81 -4.00
C GLU A 21 7.45 12.72 -3.95
N ASP A 22 6.38 12.40 -4.67
CA ASP A 22 5.18 13.21 -4.68
C ASP A 22 4.39 13.07 -3.37
N TYR A 23 4.41 11.90 -2.74
CA TYR A 23 3.95 11.75 -1.36
C TYR A 23 4.69 12.65 -0.39
N ARG A 24 6.03 12.70 -0.48
CA ARG A 24 6.85 13.56 0.39
C ARG A 24 6.50 15.03 0.20
N LYS A 25 6.43 15.49 -1.05
CA LYS A 25 6.01 16.87 -1.37
C LYS A 25 4.61 17.19 -0.83
N ALA A 26 3.65 16.29 -0.99
CA ALA A 26 2.28 16.49 -0.49
C ALA A 26 2.23 16.59 1.05
N ILE A 27 3.00 15.75 1.74
CA ILE A 27 3.11 15.77 3.20
C ILE A 27 3.77 17.07 3.69
N GLU A 28 4.84 17.52 3.04
CA GLU A 28 5.50 18.80 3.33
C GLU A 28 4.56 20.00 3.10
N ALA A 29 3.70 19.91 2.08
CA ALA A 29 2.73 20.95 1.75
C ALA A 29 1.57 21.05 2.77
N GLY A 30 1.20 19.96 3.45
CA GLY A 30 0.17 19.97 4.49
C GLY A 30 -0.70 18.72 4.63
N VAL A 31 -0.51 17.68 3.80
CA VAL A 31 -1.28 16.43 3.90
C VAL A 31 -0.96 15.70 5.21
N ARG A 32 -1.99 15.28 5.94
CA ARG A 32 -1.86 14.54 7.21
C ARG A 32 -2.64 13.23 7.26
N LYS A 33 -3.50 12.98 6.27
CA LYS A 33 -4.16 11.69 6.06
C LYS A 33 -4.12 11.34 4.57
N VAL A 34 -3.72 10.12 4.27
CA VAL A 34 -3.76 9.55 2.91
C VAL A 34 -4.70 8.37 2.92
N ASN A 35 -5.63 8.32 1.97
CA ASN A 35 -6.42 7.11 1.70
C ASN A 35 -5.65 6.22 0.72
N TYR A 36 -5.37 4.98 1.13
CA TYR A 36 -4.51 4.04 0.39
C TYR A 36 -5.19 2.67 0.29
N PHE A 37 -5.51 2.22 -0.93
CA PHE A 37 -6.23 0.97 -1.16
C PHE A 37 -5.67 0.18 -2.35
N THR A 38 -5.76 0.72 -3.58
CA THR A 38 -5.53 -0.05 -4.82
C THR A 38 -4.16 -0.75 -4.88
N TYR A 39 -3.09 -0.11 -4.41
CA TYR A 39 -1.76 -0.73 -4.44
C TYR A 39 -1.61 -1.88 -3.45
N MET A 40 -2.18 -1.75 -2.24
CA MET A 40 -2.24 -2.83 -1.26
C MET A 40 -3.09 -3.97 -1.80
N ASP A 41 -4.28 -3.68 -2.30
CA ASP A 41 -5.22 -4.66 -2.84
C ASP A 41 -4.63 -5.42 -4.04
N LYS A 42 -4.00 -4.69 -4.97
CA LYS A 42 -3.28 -5.28 -6.11
C LYS A 42 -2.14 -6.19 -5.66
N ALA A 43 -1.37 -5.80 -4.64
CA ALA A 43 -0.32 -6.67 -4.08
C ALA A 43 -0.90 -7.97 -3.51
N GLY A 44 -2.06 -7.89 -2.86
CA GLY A 44 -2.81 -9.06 -2.42
C GLY A 44 -3.25 -9.95 -3.59
N GLY A 45 -3.92 -9.38 -4.60
CA GLY A 45 -4.37 -10.12 -5.78
C GLY A 45 -3.24 -10.81 -6.54
N SER A 46 -2.10 -10.13 -6.72
CA SER A 46 -0.91 -10.73 -7.35
C SER A 46 -0.32 -11.87 -6.52
N ALA A 47 -0.35 -11.77 -5.18
CA ALA A 47 0.11 -12.85 -4.31
C ALA A 47 -0.83 -14.06 -4.33
N ALA A 48 -2.15 -13.84 -4.42
CA ALA A 48 -3.11 -14.93 -4.61
C ALA A 48 -2.86 -15.66 -5.93
N ALA A 49 -2.72 -14.92 -7.04
CA ALA A 49 -2.42 -15.49 -8.35
C ALA A 49 -1.11 -16.28 -8.34
N GLY A 50 -0.03 -15.70 -7.79
CA GLY A 50 1.26 -16.37 -7.71
C GLY A 50 1.25 -17.62 -6.81
N TYR A 51 0.47 -17.64 -5.74
CA TYR A 51 0.28 -18.85 -4.93
C TYR A 51 -0.39 -19.95 -5.75
N LEU A 52 -1.48 -19.63 -6.45
CA LEU A 52 -2.20 -20.61 -7.28
C LEU A 52 -1.33 -21.17 -8.41
N GLU A 53 -0.53 -20.32 -9.06
CA GLU A 53 0.43 -20.72 -10.09
C GLU A 53 1.57 -21.61 -9.54
N SER A 54 1.87 -21.53 -8.24
CA SER A 54 2.94 -22.32 -7.61
C SER A 54 2.53 -23.73 -7.21
N LEU A 55 1.24 -24.04 -7.19
CA LEU A 55 0.72 -25.35 -6.81
C LEU A 55 0.98 -26.38 -7.91
N LYS A 56 1.25 -27.62 -7.49
CA LYS A 56 1.27 -28.77 -8.41
C LYS A 56 -0.17 -29.23 -8.69
N GLU A 57 -0.35 -29.95 -9.80
CA GLU A 57 -1.68 -30.38 -10.28
C GLU A 57 -2.49 -31.20 -9.26
N GLU A 58 -1.81 -32.00 -8.43
CA GLU A 58 -2.45 -32.83 -7.39
C GLU A 58 -2.54 -32.15 -6.02
N GLU A 59 -2.00 -30.93 -5.88
CA GLU A 59 -1.93 -30.24 -4.59
C GLU A 59 -3.25 -29.54 -4.26
N PRO A 60 -3.87 -29.82 -3.10
CA PRO A 60 -5.13 -29.20 -2.73
C PRO A 60 -5.00 -27.68 -2.51
N VAL A 61 -5.97 -26.94 -3.02
CA VAL A 61 -6.05 -25.49 -2.83
C VAL A 61 -6.62 -25.18 -1.44
N PHE A 62 -5.77 -24.72 -0.53
CA PHE A 62 -6.20 -24.26 0.78
C PHE A 62 -6.44 -22.75 0.81
N PHE A 63 -7.68 -22.35 1.10
CA PHE A 63 -8.04 -20.93 1.28
C PHE A 63 -7.18 -20.23 2.35
N SER A 64 -6.87 -20.93 3.44
CA SER A 64 -6.02 -20.40 4.52
C SER A 64 -4.63 -20.01 4.01
N SER A 65 -4.01 -20.84 3.17
CA SER A 65 -2.71 -20.56 2.57
C SER A 65 -2.75 -19.36 1.63
N ILE A 66 -3.78 -19.26 0.77
CA ILE A 66 -4.00 -18.09 -0.08
C ILE A 66 -4.15 -16.83 0.79
N SER A 67 -5.01 -16.88 1.80
CA SER A 67 -5.28 -15.75 2.70
C SER A 67 -4.01 -15.29 3.42
N MET A 68 -3.14 -16.21 3.85
CA MET A 68 -1.85 -15.89 4.45
C MET A 68 -0.90 -15.21 3.46
N ALA A 69 -0.76 -15.75 2.23
CA ALA A 69 0.08 -15.15 1.20
C ALA A 69 -0.38 -13.74 0.82
N VAL A 70 -1.68 -13.56 0.62
CA VAL A 70 -2.34 -12.27 0.37
C VAL A 70 -2.06 -11.29 1.52
N ARG A 71 -2.30 -11.70 2.76
CA ARG A 71 -2.12 -10.84 3.94
C ARG A 71 -0.67 -10.39 4.11
N GLU A 72 0.30 -11.28 3.91
CA GLU A 72 1.72 -10.90 4.03
C GLU A 72 2.15 -9.95 2.90
N ALA A 73 1.66 -10.15 1.67
CA ALA A 73 1.93 -9.23 0.56
C ALA A 73 1.33 -7.84 0.79
N MET A 74 0.07 -7.76 1.23
CA MET A 74 -0.61 -6.51 1.59
C MET A 74 0.13 -5.80 2.73
N LYS A 75 0.51 -6.53 3.79
CA LYS A 75 1.26 -6.01 4.93
C LYS A 75 2.63 -5.47 4.52
N LYS A 76 3.36 -6.17 3.65
CA LYS A 76 4.64 -5.69 3.12
C LYS A 76 4.44 -4.38 2.34
N ASN A 77 3.44 -4.34 1.47
CA ASN A 77 3.12 -3.14 0.68
C ASN A 77 2.77 -1.94 1.59
N VAL A 78 1.93 -2.16 2.61
CA VAL A 78 1.57 -1.11 3.58
C VAL A 78 2.78 -0.66 4.40
N LYS A 79 3.66 -1.56 4.84
CA LYS A 79 4.88 -1.19 5.57
C LYS A 79 5.79 -0.29 4.73
N GLU A 80 5.97 -0.60 3.45
CA GLU A 80 6.81 0.20 2.55
C GLU A 80 6.22 1.59 2.28
N VAL A 81 4.90 1.71 2.14
CA VAL A 81 4.27 3.02 2.01
C VAL A 81 4.30 3.81 3.33
N MET A 82 4.17 3.14 4.49
CA MET A 82 4.32 3.79 5.80
C MET A 82 5.71 4.38 6.00
N LYS A 83 6.78 3.69 5.59
CA LYS A 83 8.14 4.25 5.60
C LYS A 83 8.23 5.51 4.74
N THR A 84 7.64 5.45 3.54
CA THR A 84 7.56 6.60 2.63
C THR A 84 6.85 7.79 3.28
N PHE A 85 5.70 7.55 3.94
CA PHE A 85 4.92 8.60 4.62
C PHE A 85 5.63 9.16 5.86
N ALA A 86 6.34 8.31 6.60
CA ALA A 86 7.17 8.72 7.73
C ALA A 86 8.46 9.43 7.30
N GLN A 87 8.73 9.49 5.98
CA GLN A 87 9.97 10.01 5.40
C GLN A 87 11.22 9.28 5.91
N ILE A 88 11.08 7.98 6.23
CA ILE A 88 12.17 7.10 6.68
C ILE A 88 12.65 6.27 5.48
N GLY A 89 13.97 6.25 5.25
CA GLY A 89 14.64 5.39 4.28
C GLY A 89 14.89 4.00 4.83
#